data_AF-A0A9Y2P0A4-F1
#
_entry.id   AF-A0A9Y2P0A4-F1
#
_cell.length_a   1.000
_cell.length_b   1.000
_cell.length_c   1.000
_cell.angle_alpha   90.00
_cell.angle_beta   90.00
_cell.angle_gamma   90.00
#
_symmetry.space_group_name_H-M   'P 1'
#
loop_
_entity.id
_entity.type
_entity.pdbx_description
1 polymer ?
#
loop_
_entity_poly.entity_id
_entity_poly.type
_entity_poly.pdbx_seq_one_letter_code
_entity_poly.pdbx_strand_id
1 'polypeptide(L)'
;MEADILHSGFDGLRLTVQTEIPSDLRAELQDTKLAAIANIRETELERDGIPFGVRRSGGMAFSVHTGKYGAEWLFADPENRAPNNPGVTVDFRAFLLATGGLRAAREHFEECMTALGMPYADTQIRVSRTDFAVDILAPWFEPNREALVLPPGTKNREFCEADTSETHAVNADKMNLRRCDSEGSISV
;
A
#
# COMPACT_ATOMS: atom_id res chain seq x y z
N MET A 1 -23.46 3.88 28.63
CA MET A 1 -23.55 3.01 27.44
C MET A 1 -22.18 2.42 27.22
N GLU A 2 -22.11 1.11 26.97
CA GLU A 2 -20.85 0.39 26.74
C GLU A 2 -20.70 0.09 25.25
N ALA A 3 -19.46 0.04 24.78
CA ALA A 3 -19.10 -0.35 23.42
C ALA A 3 -18.31 -1.67 23.48
N ASP A 4 -18.59 -2.56 22.54
CA ASP A 4 -17.87 -3.83 22.45
C ASP A 4 -16.67 -3.65 21.52
N ILE A 5 -15.47 -4.02 21.98
CA ILE A 5 -14.29 -4.06 21.11
C ILE A 5 -14.35 -5.36 20.31
N LEU A 6 -14.48 -5.23 18.98
CA LEU A 6 -14.50 -6.35 18.06
C LEU A 6 -13.07 -6.80 17.70
N HIS A 7 -12.19 -5.84 17.46
CA HIS A 7 -10.80 -6.08 17.07
C HIS A 7 -9.90 -4.92 17.52
N SER A 8 -8.64 -5.21 17.77
CA SER A 8 -7.61 -4.20 18.01
C SER A 8 -6.25 -4.72 17.53
N GLY A 9 -5.54 -3.94 16.73
CA GLY A 9 -4.30 -4.39 16.12
C GLY A 9 -3.61 -3.34 15.26
N PHE A 10 -2.47 -3.74 14.68
CA PHE A 10 -1.78 -2.90 13.70
C PHE A 10 -2.56 -2.90 12.39
N ASP A 11 -2.78 -1.70 11.84
CA ASP A 11 -3.49 -1.47 10.58
C ASP A 11 -2.57 -0.96 9.47
N GLY A 12 -1.43 -0.39 9.87
CA GLY A 12 -0.41 0.08 8.95
C GLY A 12 0.98 -0.07 9.55
N LEU A 13 1.93 -0.53 8.75
CA LEU A 13 3.34 -0.60 9.14
C LEU A 13 4.19 -0.24 7.94
N ARG A 14 5.03 0.78 8.09
CA ARG A 14 6.01 1.16 7.08
C ARG A 14 7.42 1.10 7.64
N LEU A 15 8.26 0.34 6.99
CA LEU A 15 9.67 0.21 7.28
C LEU A 15 10.49 0.89 6.19
N THR A 16 11.65 1.39 6.59
CA THR A 16 12.69 1.85 5.69
C THR A 16 13.96 1.11 6.03
N VAL A 17 14.61 0.54 5.02
CA VAL A 17 15.85 -0.22 5.15
C VAL A 17 16.96 0.55 4.46
N GLN A 18 18.02 0.83 5.20
CA GLN A 18 19.21 1.46 4.65
C GLN A 18 20.10 0.41 3.98
N THR A 19 19.71 -0.01 2.78
CA THR A 19 20.47 -0.92 1.91
C THR A 19 20.31 -0.50 0.45
N GLU A 20 21.15 -1.03 -0.44
CA GLU A 20 21.06 -0.80 -1.89
C GLU A 20 20.56 -2.06 -2.60
N ILE A 21 19.80 -1.86 -3.68
CA ILE A 21 19.43 -2.98 -4.56
C ILE A 21 20.68 -3.47 -5.32
N PRO A 22 20.86 -4.80 -5.44
CA PRO A 22 21.88 -5.39 -6.30
C PRO A 22 21.75 -4.91 -7.76
N SER A 23 22.88 -4.86 -8.48
CA SER A 23 22.91 -4.34 -9.86
C SER A 23 22.12 -5.21 -10.85
N ASP A 24 22.09 -6.53 -10.63
CA ASP A 24 21.27 -7.47 -11.39
C ASP A 24 19.77 -7.22 -11.14
N LEU A 25 19.36 -7.13 -9.87
CA LEU A 25 17.98 -6.78 -9.51
C LEU A 25 17.57 -5.44 -10.12
N ARG A 26 18.46 -4.44 -10.10
CA ARG A 26 18.18 -3.14 -10.73
C ARG A 26 17.91 -3.27 -12.22
N ALA A 27 18.74 -4.02 -12.96
CA ALA A 27 18.57 -4.22 -14.39
C ALA A 27 17.23 -4.90 -14.69
N GLU A 28 16.89 -5.95 -13.93
CA GLU A 28 15.62 -6.66 -14.04
C GLU A 28 14.42 -5.72 -13.75
N LEU A 29 14.49 -4.91 -12.70
CA LEU A 29 13.45 -3.94 -12.35
C LEU A 29 13.28 -2.87 -13.42
N GLN A 30 14.38 -2.41 -14.02
CA GLN A 30 14.36 -1.42 -15.09
C GLN A 30 13.71 -1.98 -16.36
N ASP A 31 14.11 -3.17 -16.80
CA ASP A 31 13.53 -3.83 -17.96
C ASP A 31 12.04 -4.13 -17.75
N THR A 32 11.68 -4.62 -16.56
CA THR A 32 10.28 -4.91 -16.19
C THR A 32 9.44 -3.64 -16.13
N LYS A 33 9.99 -2.53 -15.59
CA LYS A 33 9.32 -1.22 -15.59
C LYS A 33 9.11 -0.69 -17.00
N LEU A 34 10.09 -0.84 -17.89
CA LEU A 34 9.94 -0.47 -19.31
C LEU A 34 8.85 -1.30 -20.00
N ALA A 35 8.79 -2.61 -19.73
CA ALA A 35 7.71 -3.46 -20.22
C ALA A 35 6.34 -3.05 -19.65
N ALA A 36 6.27 -2.67 -18.36
CA ALA A 36 5.05 -2.18 -17.73
C ALA A 36 4.56 -0.87 -18.36
N ILE A 37 5.48 0.04 -18.70
CA ILE A 37 5.17 1.29 -19.41
C ILE A 37 4.66 0.98 -20.82
N ALA A 38 5.34 0.11 -21.57
CA ALA A 38 4.96 -0.24 -22.94
C ALA A 38 3.57 -0.90 -23.02
N ASN A 39 3.24 -1.75 -22.05
CA ASN A 39 1.96 -2.48 -22.00
C ASN A 39 0.85 -1.73 -21.24
N ILE A 40 1.16 -0.56 -20.65
CA ILE A 40 0.22 0.25 -19.84
C ILE A 40 -0.44 -0.57 -18.71
N ARG A 41 0.31 -1.52 -18.14
CA ARG A 41 -0.11 -2.36 -17.01
C ARG A 41 1.10 -2.73 -16.17
N GLU A 42 0.89 -3.11 -14.92
CA GLU A 42 1.98 -3.71 -14.14
C GLU A 42 2.45 -5.02 -14.78
N THR A 43 3.75 -5.30 -14.64
CA THR A 43 4.39 -6.50 -15.19
C THR A 43 5.07 -7.24 -14.03
N GLU A 44 4.99 -8.56 -14.04
CA GLU A 44 5.53 -9.40 -12.98
C GLU A 44 7.02 -9.67 -13.19
N LEU A 45 7.78 -9.59 -12.10
CA LEU A 45 9.14 -10.08 -11.93
C LEU A 45 9.09 -11.21 -10.88
N GLU A 46 9.56 -12.41 -11.21
CA GLU A 46 9.60 -13.51 -10.25
C GLU A 46 11.02 -13.69 -9.70
N ARG A 47 11.17 -13.83 -8.38
CA ARG A 47 12.43 -14.12 -7.69
C ARG A 47 12.20 -15.14 -6.60
N ASP A 48 12.93 -16.26 -6.64
CA ASP A 48 12.81 -17.40 -5.72
C ASP A 48 11.35 -17.83 -5.46
N GLY A 49 10.53 -17.85 -6.51
CA GLY A 49 9.11 -18.23 -6.44
C GLY A 49 8.17 -17.17 -5.86
N ILE A 50 8.67 -15.96 -5.56
CA ILE A 50 7.86 -14.83 -5.12
C ILE A 50 7.57 -13.91 -6.32
N PRO A 51 6.29 -13.68 -6.66
CA PRO A 51 5.92 -12.75 -7.71
C PRO A 51 5.94 -11.30 -7.19
N PHE A 52 6.64 -10.44 -7.92
CA PHE A 52 6.75 -9.00 -7.68
C PHE A 52 6.09 -8.24 -8.83
N GLY A 53 4.93 -7.66 -8.59
CA GLY A 53 4.25 -6.80 -9.56
C GLY A 53 4.94 -5.45 -9.65
N VAL A 54 5.66 -5.19 -10.74
CA VAL A 54 6.38 -3.93 -11.00
C VAL A 54 5.44 -2.94 -11.68
N ARG A 55 5.26 -1.77 -11.06
CA ARG A 55 4.39 -0.71 -11.58
C ARG A 55 5.10 0.12 -12.65
N ARG A 56 4.30 0.65 -13.57
CA ARG A 56 4.76 1.66 -14.56
C ARG A 56 5.15 3.00 -13.92
N SER A 57 4.66 3.29 -12.72
CA SER A 57 4.89 4.52 -11.96
C SER A 57 5.97 4.33 -10.89
N GLY A 58 6.42 5.42 -10.27
CA GLY A 58 7.47 5.40 -9.23
C GLY A 58 8.51 6.50 -9.36
N GLY A 59 8.46 7.30 -10.44
CA GLY A 59 9.40 8.40 -10.66
C GLY A 59 10.85 7.90 -10.67
N MET A 60 11.65 8.45 -9.76
CA MET A 60 13.07 8.12 -9.48
C MET A 60 13.29 6.79 -8.75
N ALA A 61 12.24 6.01 -8.52
CA ALA A 61 12.28 4.73 -7.84
C ALA A 61 11.50 3.65 -8.63
N PHE A 62 11.68 2.40 -8.24
CA PHE A 62 10.90 1.25 -8.67
C PHE A 62 9.81 0.99 -7.63
N SER A 63 8.54 1.07 -8.04
CA SER A 63 7.39 0.75 -7.18
C SER A 63 6.90 -0.66 -7.53
N VAL A 64 6.83 -1.51 -6.52
CA VAL A 64 6.62 -2.95 -6.65
C VAL A 64 5.64 -3.42 -5.58
N HIS A 65 4.86 -4.48 -5.81
CA HIS A 65 4.04 -5.09 -4.76
C HIS A 65 4.08 -6.62 -4.82
N THR A 66 3.91 -7.26 -3.68
CA THR A 66 3.80 -8.73 -3.54
C THR A 66 2.33 -9.18 -3.51
N GLY A 67 1.48 -8.51 -4.31
CA GLY A 67 0.05 -8.77 -4.40
C GLY A 67 -0.85 -8.02 -3.40
N LYS A 68 -2.14 -8.41 -3.38
CA LYS A 68 -3.20 -7.73 -2.61
C LYS A 68 -3.04 -7.87 -1.09
N TYR A 69 -2.42 -8.95 -0.64
CA TYR A 69 -2.28 -9.29 0.78
C TYR A 69 -0.83 -9.20 1.29
N GLY A 70 0.09 -8.75 0.45
CA GLY A 70 1.50 -8.59 0.82
C GLY A 70 1.83 -7.14 1.22
N ALA A 71 2.89 -6.61 0.64
CA ALA A 71 3.40 -5.27 0.89
C ALA A 71 3.62 -4.50 -0.41
N GLU A 72 3.61 -3.17 -0.30
CA GLU A 72 4.16 -2.27 -1.31
C GLU A 72 5.64 -2.03 -1.01
N TRP A 73 6.46 -2.09 -2.05
CA TRP A 73 7.90 -1.92 -2.00
C TRP A 73 8.27 -0.73 -2.88
N LEU A 74 9.19 0.09 -2.39
CA LEU A 74 9.77 1.19 -3.11
C LEU A 74 11.29 1.07 -3.04
N PHE A 75 11.91 0.77 -4.18
CA PHE A 75 13.36 0.69 -4.33
C PHE A 75 13.86 1.99 -4.95
N ALA A 76 14.62 2.78 -4.20
CA ALA A 76 15.30 3.95 -4.76
C ALA A 76 16.33 3.47 -5.79
N ASP A 77 16.31 4.06 -6.98
CA ASP A 77 17.29 3.74 -8.02
C ASP A 77 18.67 4.33 -7.61
N PRO A 78 19.71 3.51 -7.38
CA PRO A 78 21.04 4.01 -7.04
C PRO A 78 21.62 4.97 -8.08
N GLU A 79 21.22 4.86 -9.35
CA GLU A 79 21.68 5.72 -10.44
C GLU A 79 20.82 6.99 -10.63
N ASN A 80 19.68 7.09 -9.95
CA ASN A 80 18.71 8.17 -10.15
C ASN A 80 18.04 8.62 -8.85
N ARG A 81 18.75 8.58 -7.71
CA ARG A 81 18.19 8.99 -6.40
C ARG A 81 18.67 10.37 -5.96
N ALA A 82 17.83 11.03 -5.16
CA ALA A 82 18.25 12.19 -4.38
C ALA A 82 19.33 11.81 -3.34
N PRO A 83 20.24 12.73 -2.98
CA PRO A 83 21.23 12.51 -1.92
C PRO A 83 20.55 12.09 -0.60
N ASN A 84 21.15 11.13 0.11
CA ASN A 84 20.69 10.64 1.42
C ASN A 84 19.28 10.03 1.44
N ASN A 85 18.73 9.63 0.29
CA ASN A 85 17.45 8.91 0.25
C ASN A 85 17.70 7.42 0.57
N PRO A 86 17.10 6.87 1.63
CA PRO A 86 17.24 5.46 1.97
C PRO A 86 16.77 4.56 0.82
N GLY A 87 17.45 3.42 0.64
CA GLY A 87 17.34 2.66 -0.60
C GLY A 87 16.09 1.80 -0.75
N VAL A 88 15.49 1.32 0.35
CA VAL A 88 14.29 0.48 0.28
C VAL A 88 13.24 0.90 1.30
N THR A 89 11.99 1.07 0.88
CA THR A 89 10.83 1.25 1.75
C THR A 89 9.84 0.12 1.54
N VAL A 90 9.28 -0.39 2.63
CA VAL A 90 8.28 -1.46 2.64
C VAL A 90 7.07 -0.98 3.42
N ASP A 91 5.89 -1.05 2.82
CA ASP A 91 4.62 -0.64 3.42
C ASP A 91 3.67 -1.84 3.43
N PHE A 92 3.48 -2.44 4.60
CA PHE A 92 2.63 -3.61 4.76
C PHE A 92 1.17 -3.20 4.73
N ARG A 93 0.37 -3.97 4.00
CA ARG A 93 -1.06 -3.72 3.90
C ARG A 93 -1.77 -4.19 5.17
N ALA A 94 -2.83 -3.48 5.55
CA ALA A 94 -3.70 -3.77 6.70
C ALA A 94 -4.08 -5.25 6.80
N PHE A 95 -4.46 -5.89 5.69
CA PHE A 95 -4.90 -7.29 5.71
C PHE A 95 -3.82 -8.26 6.24
N LEU A 96 -2.55 -8.07 5.84
CA LEU A 96 -1.44 -8.90 6.34
C LEU A 96 -1.29 -8.73 7.86
N LEU A 97 -1.39 -7.49 8.33
CA LEU A 97 -1.24 -7.14 9.74
C LEU A 97 -2.44 -7.63 10.58
N ALA A 98 -3.66 -7.50 10.07
CA ALA A 98 -4.88 -7.93 10.74
C ALA A 98 -4.94 -9.46 10.90
N THR A 99 -4.47 -10.21 9.90
CA THR A 99 -4.55 -11.68 9.89
C THR A 99 -3.34 -12.36 10.54
N GLY A 100 -2.14 -11.82 10.34
CA GLY A 100 -0.89 -12.45 10.78
C GLY A 100 -0.05 -11.61 11.77
N GLY A 101 -0.45 -10.37 12.03
CA GLY A 101 0.26 -9.47 12.93
C GLY A 101 1.67 -9.11 12.47
N LEU A 102 2.46 -8.58 13.41
CA LEU A 102 3.87 -8.24 13.16
C LEU A 102 4.73 -9.45 12.81
N ARG A 103 4.35 -10.65 13.27
CA ARG A 103 5.08 -11.88 12.97
C ARG A 103 5.02 -12.21 11.47
N ALA A 104 3.82 -12.23 10.89
CA ALA A 104 3.68 -12.46 9.46
C ALA A 104 4.31 -11.35 8.62
N ALA A 105 4.23 -10.09 9.06
CA ALA A 105 4.93 -8.99 8.39
C ALA A 105 6.46 -9.19 8.39
N ARG A 106 7.03 -9.64 9.51
CA ARG A 106 8.45 -9.98 9.62
C ARG A 106 8.85 -11.13 8.71
N GLU A 107 8.11 -12.25 8.78
CA GLU A 107 8.36 -13.44 7.95
C GLU A 107 8.32 -13.06 6.45
N HIS A 108 7.27 -12.36 6.03
CA HIS A 108 7.13 -11.88 4.65
C HIS A 108 8.29 -10.98 4.22
N PHE A 109 8.72 -10.07 5.10
CA PHE A 109 9.85 -9.19 4.83
C PHE A 109 11.16 -9.96 4.68
N GLU A 110 11.47 -10.87 5.60
CA GLU A 110 12.69 -11.67 5.58
C GLU A 110 12.76 -12.57 4.34
N GLU A 111 11.65 -13.20 3.96
CA GLU A 111 11.53 -13.99 2.73
C GLU A 111 11.79 -13.14 1.48
N CYS A 112 11.15 -11.97 1.38
CA CYS A 112 11.34 -11.08 0.23
C CYS A 112 12.77 -10.52 0.15
N MET A 113 13.35 -10.09 1.27
CA MET A 113 14.74 -9.58 1.29
C MET A 113 15.72 -10.66 0.86
N THR A 114 15.48 -11.92 1.26
CA THR A 114 16.28 -13.07 0.84
C THR A 114 16.14 -13.33 -0.66
N ALA A 115 14.91 -13.41 -1.18
CA ALA A 115 14.63 -13.65 -2.61
C ALA A 115 15.20 -12.56 -3.53
N LEU A 116 15.19 -11.31 -3.05
CA LEU A 116 15.74 -10.16 -3.75
C LEU A 116 17.27 -10.06 -3.61
N GLY A 117 17.91 -10.95 -2.86
CA GLY A 117 19.36 -10.96 -2.66
C GLY A 117 19.87 -9.72 -1.89
N MET A 118 19.05 -9.16 -1.00
CA MET A 118 19.36 -7.95 -0.25
C MET A 118 19.67 -8.27 1.22
N PRO A 119 20.91 -8.60 1.57
CA PRO A 119 21.28 -8.73 2.98
C PRO A 119 21.13 -7.38 3.69
N TYR A 120 20.73 -7.44 4.96
CA TYR A 120 20.62 -6.28 5.83
C TYR A 120 21.01 -6.66 7.26
N ALA A 121 21.34 -5.66 8.06
CA ALA A 121 21.51 -5.76 9.51
C ALA A 121 20.33 -5.08 10.21
N ASP A 122 19.94 -5.58 11.39
CA ASP A 122 18.84 -5.01 12.19
C ASP A 122 19.00 -3.50 12.45
N THR A 123 20.25 -3.03 12.57
CA THR A 123 20.58 -1.60 12.76
C THR A 123 20.27 -0.72 11.56
N GLN A 124 20.01 -1.30 10.39
CA GLN A 124 19.65 -0.59 9.16
C GLN A 124 18.13 -0.44 8.98
N ILE A 125 17.32 -1.06 9.84
CA ILE A 125 15.86 -0.96 9.79
C ILE A 125 15.38 0.23 10.62
N ARG A 126 14.51 1.04 10.03
CA ARG A 126 13.78 2.11 10.71
C ARG A 126 12.28 1.93 10.49
N VAL A 127 11.52 1.98 11.58
CA VAL A 127 10.06 2.14 11.52
C VAL A 127 9.77 3.59 11.16
N SER A 128 9.12 3.82 10.02
CA SER A 128 8.78 5.16 9.52
C SER A 128 7.32 5.55 9.77
N ARG A 129 6.42 4.56 9.84
CA ARG A 129 5.02 4.73 10.21
C ARG A 129 4.49 3.47 10.87
N THR A 130 3.63 3.65 11.86
CA THR A 130 2.85 2.58 12.48
C THR A 130 1.47 3.11 12.84
N ASP A 131 0.44 2.42 12.37
CA ASP A 131 -0.95 2.75 12.61
C ASP A 131 -1.58 1.60 13.43
N PHE A 132 -2.36 1.95 14.45
CA PHE A 132 -3.06 1.00 15.32
C PHE A 132 -4.56 1.31 15.27
N ALA A 133 -5.36 0.30 14.94
CA ALA A 133 -6.82 0.42 14.83
C ALA A 133 -7.51 -0.33 15.97
N VAL A 134 -8.67 0.20 16.38
CA VAL A 134 -9.59 -0.44 17.32
C VAL A 134 -10.97 -0.38 16.70
N ASP A 135 -11.52 -1.54 16.35
CA ASP A 135 -12.85 -1.68 15.81
C ASP A 135 -13.84 -1.86 16.96
N ILE A 136 -14.79 -0.94 17.06
CA ILE A 136 -15.81 -0.93 18.12
C ILE A 136 -17.21 -1.13 17.54
N LEU A 137 -18.01 -1.96 18.19
CA LEU A 137 -19.45 -2.05 17.99
C LEU A 137 -20.14 -1.17 19.02
N ALA A 138 -20.61 -0.01 18.57
CA ALA A 138 -21.34 0.94 19.39
C ALA A 138 -22.59 1.41 18.64
N PRO A 139 -23.71 0.65 18.67
CA PRO A 139 -24.92 0.99 17.91
C PRO A 139 -25.56 2.34 18.28
N TRP A 140 -25.17 2.89 19.43
CA TRP A 140 -25.60 4.19 19.94
C TRP A 140 -24.69 5.35 19.51
N PHE A 141 -23.59 5.05 18.81
CA PHE A 141 -22.62 6.05 18.38
C PHE A 141 -22.69 6.22 16.85
N GLU A 142 -22.96 7.45 16.43
CA GLU A 142 -22.88 7.86 15.03
C GLU A 142 -21.97 9.11 14.95
N PRO A 143 -20.91 9.10 14.13
CA PRO A 143 -20.06 10.28 13.95
C PRO A 143 -20.87 11.47 13.39
N ASN A 144 -20.88 12.59 14.11
CA ASN A 144 -21.50 13.82 13.62
C ASN A 144 -20.62 14.44 12.53
N ARG A 145 -21.10 14.40 11.28
CA ARG A 145 -20.39 14.93 10.11
C ARG A 145 -20.16 16.45 10.17
N GLU A 146 -21.08 17.20 10.75
CA GLU A 146 -20.95 18.66 10.89
C GLU A 146 -19.85 19.06 11.87
N ALA A 147 -19.42 18.11 12.73
CA ALA A 147 -18.33 18.29 13.67
C ALA A 147 -16.96 17.85 13.09
N LEU A 148 -16.89 17.39 11.85
CA LEU A 148 -15.62 17.02 11.20
C LEU A 148 -14.82 18.27 10.83
N VAL A 149 -13.69 18.46 11.49
CA VAL A 149 -12.71 19.50 11.14
C VAL A 149 -11.75 18.93 10.09
N LEU A 150 -11.93 19.35 8.83
CA LEU A 150 -11.13 18.89 7.71
C LEU A 150 -10.16 19.98 7.23
N PRO A 151 -8.91 19.63 6.87
CA PRO A 151 -8.01 20.57 6.21
C PRO A 151 -8.61 21.12 4.89
N PRO A 152 -8.26 22.36 4.50
CA PRO A 152 -8.67 22.91 3.22
C PRO A 152 -8.32 21.99 2.04
N GLY A 153 -9.27 21.77 1.13
CA GLY A 153 -9.08 20.91 -0.05
C GLY A 153 -9.32 19.41 0.18
N THR A 154 -9.71 19.00 1.39
CA THR A 154 -10.14 17.62 1.65
C THR A 154 -11.37 17.29 0.81
N LYS A 155 -11.28 16.25 -0.02
CA LYS A 155 -12.41 15.77 -0.81
C LYS A 155 -13.29 14.91 0.08
N ASN A 156 -14.55 15.29 0.22
CA ASN A 156 -15.55 14.41 0.81
C ASN A 156 -16.00 13.41 -0.27
N ARG A 157 -15.92 12.12 0.03
CA ARG A 157 -16.48 11.05 -0.78
C ARG A 157 -17.42 10.27 0.11
N GLU A 158 -18.67 10.18 -0.29
CA GLU A 158 -19.63 9.35 0.42
C GLU A 158 -19.33 7.88 0.10
N PHE A 159 -19.59 7.01 1.06
CA PHE A 159 -19.60 5.57 0.80
C PHE A 159 -21.02 5.22 0.34
N CYS A 160 -21.17 4.83 -0.92
CA CYS A 160 -22.42 4.24 -1.41
C CYS A 160 -22.33 2.71 -1.33
N GLU A 161 -23.43 2.10 -0.89
CA GLU A 161 -23.62 0.66 -1.00
C GLU A 161 -23.56 0.23 -2.48
N ALA A 162 -23.31 -1.05 -2.72
CA ALA A 162 -23.00 -1.60 -4.04
C ALA A 162 -24.06 -1.33 -5.13
N ASP A 163 -25.29 -0.97 -4.74
CA ASP A 163 -26.44 -0.73 -5.65
C ASP A 163 -26.88 0.75 -5.76
N THR A 164 -26.12 1.70 -5.22
CA THR A 164 -26.46 3.13 -5.28
C THR A 164 -25.50 3.90 -6.19
N SER A 165 -26.04 4.64 -7.17
CA SER A 165 -25.24 5.51 -8.06
C SER A 165 -25.01 6.88 -7.44
N GLU A 166 -23.76 7.36 -7.44
CA GLU A 166 -23.42 8.72 -7.00
C GLU A 166 -23.48 9.75 -8.13
N THR A 167 -23.95 10.95 -7.80
CA THR A 167 -23.81 12.14 -8.65
C THR A 167 -22.65 12.98 -8.12
N HIS A 168 -21.59 13.12 -8.91
CA HIS A 168 -20.53 14.08 -8.60
C HIS A 168 -20.80 15.41 -9.30
N ALA A 169 -20.82 16.51 -8.53
CA ALA A 169 -20.73 17.86 -9.06
C ALA A 169 -19.31 18.41 -8.79
N VAL A 170 -18.55 18.71 -9.84
CA VAL A 170 -17.28 19.43 -9.73
C VAL A 170 -17.48 20.77 -10.42
N ASN A 171 -17.74 21.79 -9.59
CA ASN A 171 -18.20 23.12 -9.98
C ASN A 171 -19.60 23.11 -10.63
N ALA A 172 -20.35 24.19 -10.44
CA ALA A 172 -21.79 24.28 -10.72
C ALA A 172 -22.25 23.95 -12.16
N ASP A 173 -21.33 23.69 -13.11
CA ASP A 173 -21.63 23.55 -14.54
C ASP A 173 -21.22 22.22 -15.18
N LYS A 174 -20.75 21.21 -14.43
CA LYS A 174 -20.45 19.88 -15.02
C LYS A 174 -20.97 18.72 -14.17
N MET A 175 -22.06 18.13 -14.65
CA MET A 175 -22.67 16.90 -14.13
C MET A 175 -22.05 15.70 -14.85
N ASN A 176 -21.37 14.82 -14.12
CA ASN A 176 -20.90 13.53 -14.65
C ASN A 176 -21.54 12.41 -13.83
N LEU A 177 -22.38 11.60 -14.47
CA LEU A 177 -22.94 10.38 -13.90
C LEU A 177 -21.91 9.25 -14.07
N ARG A 178 -21.52 8.58 -12.98
CA ARG A 178 -20.78 7.31 -13.04
C ARG A 178 -21.53 6.27 -12.24
N ARG A 179 -21.65 5.06 -12.78
CA ARG A 179 -22.14 3.90 -12.04
C ARG A 179 -21.10 3.55 -10.99
N CYS A 180 -21.55 3.16 -9.80
CA CYS A 180 -20.70 2.48 -8.84
C CYS A 180 -20.38 1.10 -9.42
N ASP A 181 -19.13 0.90 -9.85
CA ASP A 181 -18.68 -0.40 -10.34
C ASP A 181 -18.34 -1.29 -9.13
N SER A 182 -19.02 -2.42 -9.06
CA SER A 182 -18.79 -3.48 -8.09
C SER A 182 -17.62 -4.37 -8.54
N GLU A 183 -16.38 -3.91 -8.34
CA GLU A 183 -15.23 -4.82 -8.37
C GLU A 183 -14.89 -5.28 -6.96
N GLY A 184 -15.50 -6.42 -6.57
CA GLY A 184 -15.10 -7.16 -5.37
C GLY A 184 -16.22 -7.92 -4.69
N SER A 185 -16.92 -8.82 -5.38
CA SER A 185 -17.71 -9.84 -4.70
C SER A 185 -16.78 -10.74 -3.88
N ILE A 186 -16.77 -10.56 -2.56
CA ILE A 186 -16.35 -11.61 -1.64
C ILE A 186 -17.54 -12.57 -1.55
N SER A 187 -17.45 -13.70 -2.26
CA SER A 187 -18.29 -14.85 -2.00
C SER A 187 -17.74 -15.53 -0.74
N VAL A 188 -18.61 -15.71 0.27
CA VAL A 188 -18.36 -16.59 1.43
C VAL A 188 -18.30 -18.04 0.96
#